data_AF-X1S238-F1
#
_entry.id   AF-X1S238-F1
#
_cell.length_a   1.000
_cell.length_b   1.000
_cell.length_c   1.000
_cell.angle_alpha   90.00
_cell.angle_beta   90.00
_cell.angle_gamma   90.00
#
_symmetry.space_group_name_H-M   'P 1'
#
loop_
_entity.id
_entity.type
_entity.pdbx_description
1 polymer ?
#
loop_
_entity_poly.entity_id
_entity_poly.type
_entity_poly.pdbx_seq_one_letter_code
_entity_poly.pdbx_strand_id
1 'polypeptide(L)'
;MSGVGECFDSFPAIAAHVTGYARIYLWSLMQQAGWGNYFYCDTDSLIVNEVGLCRLQNKIEQSLLGGLKIDRTGSTVLLRGLKDYSFGAKTVIKGVRKTAVCVEDGVYRQEKWPSFRGLLRSGLPEEYIVETVTKHLTRKYYKGDVTPSGVVRPYVFDEQL
;
A
#
# COMPACT_ATOMS: atom_id res chain seq x y z
N MET A 1 2.85 -34.69 6.09
CA MET A 1 2.00 -34.09 5.05
C MET A 1 2.70 -32.87 4.49
N SER A 2 3.27 -32.96 3.29
CA SER A 2 3.81 -31.83 2.55
C SER A 2 2.65 -31.00 1.99
N GLY A 3 2.12 -30.08 2.79
CA GLY A 3 1.02 -29.17 2.44
C GLY A 3 1.44 -28.08 1.44
N VAL A 4 1.96 -28.49 0.28
CA VAL A 4 2.32 -27.63 -0.84
C VAL A 4 1.64 -28.19 -2.08
N GLY A 5 0.45 -27.67 -2.35
CA GLY A 5 -0.37 -27.99 -3.52
C GLY A 5 -1.47 -26.93 -3.64
N GLU A 6 -1.94 -26.71 -4.85
CA GLU A 6 -3.12 -25.89 -5.12
C GLU A 6 -4.36 -26.50 -4.43
N CYS A 7 -5.27 -25.67 -3.91
CA CYS A 7 -6.52 -26.19 -3.37
C CYS A 7 -7.30 -26.88 -4.51
N PHE A 8 -8.06 -27.93 -4.17
CA PHE A 8 -8.75 -28.78 -5.13
C PHE A 8 -9.57 -27.99 -6.17
N ASP A 9 -10.31 -26.96 -5.72
CA ASP A 9 -11.11 -26.08 -6.58
C ASP A 9 -10.45 -24.72 -6.84
N SER A 10 -9.14 -24.60 -6.67
CA SER A 10 -8.47 -23.33 -6.94
C SER A 10 -8.35 -23.07 -8.44
N PHE A 11 -8.74 -21.87 -8.85
CA PHE A 11 -8.58 -21.42 -10.23
C PHE A 11 -7.87 -20.06 -10.25
N PRO A 12 -6.52 -20.04 -10.17
CA PRO A 12 -5.72 -18.82 -10.08
C PRO A 12 -6.00 -17.79 -11.19
N ALA A 13 -6.46 -18.25 -12.36
CA ALA A 13 -6.83 -17.38 -13.49
C ALA A 13 -7.93 -16.36 -13.14
N ILE A 14 -8.91 -16.72 -12.29
CA ILE A 14 -9.93 -15.76 -11.84
C ILE A 14 -9.27 -14.65 -11.00
N ALA A 15 -8.42 -14.99 -10.04
CA ALA A 15 -7.74 -14.01 -9.20
C ALA A 15 -6.81 -13.11 -10.02
N ALA A 16 -6.10 -13.68 -11.00
CA ALA A 16 -5.28 -12.92 -11.94
C ALA A 16 -6.12 -11.94 -12.77
N HIS A 17 -7.27 -12.37 -13.28
CA HIS A 17 -8.16 -11.52 -14.07
C HIS A 17 -8.73 -10.36 -13.23
N VAL A 18 -9.22 -10.65 -12.02
CA VAL A 18 -9.75 -9.62 -11.10
C VAL A 18 -8.70 -8.58 -10.76
N THR A 19 -7.48 -9.00 -10.40
CA THR A 19 -6.39 -8.07 -10.03
C THR A 19 -5.85 -7.30 -11.23
N GLY A 20 -5.82 -7.92 -12.42
CA GLY A 20 -5.50 -7.26 -13.68
C GLY A 20 -6.51 -6.16 -14.00
N TYR A 21 -7.80 -6.47 -13.96
CA TYR A 21 -8.88 -5.51 -14.18
C TYR A 21 -8.78 -4.32 -13.20
N ALA A 22 -8.63 -4.59 -11.90
CA ALA A 22 -8.53 -3.54 -10.89
C ALA A 22 -7.34 -2.59 -11.14
N ARG A 23 -6.19 -3.12 -11.59
CA ARG A 23 -5.01 -2.32 -11.91
C ARG A 23 -5.22 -1.43 -13.13
N ILE A 24 -5.83 -1.96 -14.19
CA ILE A 24 -6.15 -1.18 -15.40
C ILE A 24 -7.22 -0.13 -15.11
N TYR A 25 -8.20 -0.44 -14.25
CA TYR A 25 -9.18 0.53 -13.79
C TYR A 25 -8.54 1.66 -12.99
N LEU A 26 -7.67 1.35 -12.02
CA LEU A 26 -6.93 2.37 -11.27
C LEU A 26 -6.08 3.26 -12.20
N TRP A 27 -5.44 2.65 -13.21
CA TRP A 27 -4.70 3.40 -14.24
C TRP A 27 -5.60 4.32 -15.06
N SER A 28 -6.80 3.89 -15.45
CA SER A 28 -7.74 4.76 -16.19
C SER A 28 -8.18 5.97 -15.37
N LEU A 29 -8.36 5.81 -14.06
CA LEU A 29 -8.63 6.91 -13.13
C LEU A 29 -7.44 7.88 -13.02
N MET A 30 -6.21 7.36 -12.98
CA MET A 30 -5.00 8.20 -13.00
C MET A 30 -4.89 9.01 -14.29
N GLN A 31 -5.20 8.40 -15.44
CA GLN A 31 -5.25 9.09 -16.73
C GLN A 31 -6.34 10.18 -16.74
N GLN A 32 -7.52 9.90 -16.17
CA GLN A 32 -8.62 10.86 -16.07
C GLN A 32 -8.29 12.04 -15.14
N ALA A 33 -7.68 11.78 -13.97
CA ALA A 33 -7.17 12.84 -13.10
C ALA A 33 -6.09 13.69 -13.83
N GLY A 34 -5.31 13.03 -14.69
CA GLY A 34 -4.26 13.62 -15.49
C GLY A 34 -2.94 13.72 -14.74
N TRP A 35 -1.85 13.69 -15.51
CA TRP A 35 -0.49 13.78 -14.97
C TRP A 35 -0.30 15.04 -14.11
N GLY A 36 0.36 14.89 -12.96
CA GLY A 36 0.59 15.96 -12.00
C GLY A 36 -0.57 16.22 -11.02
N ASN A 37 -1.74 15.61 -11.22
CA ASN A 37 -2.90 15.79 -10.33
C ASN A 37 -3.17 14.62 -9.39
N TYR A 38 -2.37 13.56 -9.47
CA TYR A 38 -2.35 12.47 -8.51
C TYR A 38 -0.95 12.36 -7.89
N PHE A 39 -0.89 12.07 -6.60
CA PHE A 39 0.36 12.01 -5.84
C PHE A 39 0.73 10.58 -5.45
N TYR A 40 -0.26 9.74 -5.18
CA TYR A 40 -0.03 8.38 -4.69
C TYR A 40 -1.21 7.46 -5.02
N CYS A 41 -0.94 6.18 -5.19
CA CYS A 41 -1.95 5.15 -5.34
C CYS A 41 -1.62 3.90 -4.50
N ASP A 42 -2.62 3.26 -3.91
CA ASP A 42 -2.46 1.97 -3.24
C ASP A 42 -3.71 1.11 -3.43
N THR A 43 -3.56 0.05 -4.22
CA THR A 43 -4.55 -1.00 -4.50
C THR A 43 -5.82 -0.50 -5.19
N ASP A 44 -6.60 0.32 -4.52
CA ASP A 44 -7.94 0.79 -4.89
C ASP A 44 -8.18 2.27 -4.50
N SER A 45 -7.11 3.01 -4.21
CA SER A 45 -7.19 4.41 -3.76
C SER A 45 -6.21 5.32 -4.52
N LEU A 46 -6.60 6.59 -4.67
CA LEU A 46 -5.77 7.67 -5.21
C LEU A 46 -5.76 8.85 -4.23
N ILE A 47 -4.59 9.44 -4.03
CA ILE A 47 -4.45 10.78 -3.45
C ILE A 47 -4.32 11.75 -4.60
N VAL A 48 -5.25 12.70 -4.71
CA VAL A 48 -5.31 13.69 -5.80
C VAL A 48 -5.36 15.11 -5.24
N ASN A 49 -4.99 16.08 -6.07
CA ASN A 49 -5.27 17.49 -5.79
C ASN A 49 -6.71 17.85 -6.22
N GLU A 50 -7.09 19.11 -6.03
CA GLU A 50 -8.42 19.62 -6.37
C GLU A 50 -8.75 19.49 -7.85
N VAL A 51 -7.80 19.75 -8.75
CA VAL A 51 -7.99 19.61 -10.20
C VAL A 51 -8.26 18.15 -10.57
N GLY A 52 -7.51 17.21 -10.00
CA GLY A 52 -7.74 15.77 -10.18
C GLY A 52 -9.09 15.32 -9.62
N LEU A 53 -9.48 15.84 -8.47
CA LEU A 53 -10.79 15.56 -7.87
C LEU A 53 -11.93 16.04 -8.78
N CYS A 54 -11.86 17.27 -9.28
CA CYS A 54 -12.85 17.82 -10.20
C CYS A 54 -12.96 16.99 -11.49
N ARG A 55 -11.83 16.53 -12.04
CA ARG A 55 -11.82 15.66 -13.23
C ARG A 55 -12.45 14.28 -12.98
N LEU A 56 -12.39 13.79 -11.74
CA LEU A 56 -12.98 12.52 -11.33
C LEU A 56 -14.43 12.63 -10.87
N GLN A 57 -15.03 13.82 -10.85
CA GLN A 57 -16.35 14.06 -10.27
C GLN A 57 -17.46 13.12 -10.79
N ASN A 58 -17.43 12.76 -12.08
CA ASN A 58 -18.41 11.88 -12.70
C ASN A 58 -18.25 10.40 -12.32
N LYS A 59 -17.19 10.04 -11.59
CA LYS A 59 -16.95 8.70 -11.03
C LYS A 59 -17.26 8.65 -9.53
N ILE A 60 -17.48 9.79 -8.89
CA ILE A 60 -17.75 9.85 -7.45
C ILE A 60 -19.22 9.53 -7.24
N GLU A 61 -19.48 8.32 -6.75
CA GLU A 61 -20.81 7.85 -6.40
C GLU A 61 -20.68 6.78 -5.31
N GLN A 62 -20.93 7.17 -4.06
CA GLN A 62 -20.67 6.32 -2.90
C GLN A 62 -21.60 5.10 -2.83
N SER A 63 -22.79 5.18 -3.42
CA SER A 63 -23.81 4.14 -3.33
C SER A 63 -23.69 3.06 -4.41
N LEU A 64 -22.89 3.30 -5.47
CA LEU A 64 -22.74 2.38 -6.59
C LEU A 64 -21.54 1.45 -6.42
N LEU A 65 -21.72 0.19 -6.82
CA LEU A 65 -20.62 -0.76 -6.93
C LEU A 65 -19.59 -0.25 -7.95
N GLY A 66 -18.32 -0.15 -7.52
CA GLY A 66 -17.23 0.39 -8.35
C GLY A 66 -17.18 1.92 -8.43
N GLY A 67 -18.14 2.62 -7.80
CA GLY A 67 -18.12 4.07 -7.65
C GLY A 67 -17.04 4.53 -6.68
N LEU A 68 -16.48 5.72 -6.93
CA LEU A 68 -15.50 6.33 -6.04
C LEU A 68 -16.20 7.01 -4.87
N LYS A 69 -15.56 6.95 -3.70
CA LYS A 69 -15.94 7.75 -2.54
C LYS A 69 -14.79 8.64 -2.12
N ILE A 70 -15.11 9.79 -1.53
CA ILE A 70 -14.11 10.64 -0.89
C ILE A 70 -13.85 10.09 0.51
N ASP A 71 -12.72 9.40 0.72
CA ASP A 71 -12.34 8.87 2.05
C ASP A 71 -11.91 9.98 3.01
N ARG A 72 -11.22 11.00 2.50
CA ARG A 72 -10.62 12.06 3.31
C ARG A 72 -10.21 13.26 2.46
N THR A 73 -10.26 14.43 3.07
CA THR A 73 -9.67 15.68 2.57
C THR A 73 -8.57 16.17 3.51
N GLY A 74 -7.61 16.92 2.98
CA GLY A 74 -6.47 17.41 3.74
C GLY A 74 -5.68 18.44 2.94
N SER A 75 -5.01 19.36 3.64
CA SER A 75 -4.21 20.43 3.02
C SER A 75 -2.75 20.04 2.79
N THR A 76 -2.28 18.94 3.40
CA THR A 76 -0.89 18.52 3.33
C THR A 76 -0.77 17.02 3.08
N VAL A 77 0.20 16.64 2.27
CA VAL A 77 0.61 15.26 2.05
C VAL A 77 2.14 15.18 2.07
N LEU A 78 2.68 14.19 2.77
CA LEU A 78 4.11 13.87 2.74
C LEU A 78 4.25 12.38 2.45
N LEU A 79 4.82 12.06 1.28
CA LEU A 79 5.05 10.70 0.81
C LEU A 79 6.51 10.35 1.04
N ARG A 80 6.76 9.37 1.92
CA ARG A 80 8.12 8.89 2.24
C ARG A 80 8.44 7.58 1.54
N GLY A 81 7.42 6.82 1.16
CA GLY A 81 7.55 5.59 0.39
C GLY A 81 6.24 4.81 0.30
N LEU A 82 6.35 3.55 -0.14
CA LEU A 82 5.20 2.67 -0.27
C LEU A 82 4.56 2.41 1.10
N LYS A 83 3.32 2.84 1.25
CA LYS A 83 2.55 2.75 2.50
C LYS A 83 3.30 3.37 3.69
N ASP A 84 4.11 4.39 3.44
CA ASP A 84 4.71 5.30 4.44
C ASP A 84 4.42 6.74 4.01
N TYR A 85 3.34 7.30 4.52
CA TYR A 85 2.92 8.66 4.22
C TYR A 85 2.09 9.28 5.33
N SER A 86 2.02 10.60 5.32
CA SER A 86 1.08 11.38 6.14
C SER A 86 0.19 12.23 5.25
N PHE A 87 -1.10 12.27 5.57
CA PHE A 87 -2.13 13.03 4.86
C PHE A 87 -2.98 13.78 5.89
N GLY A 88 -2.73 15.09 6.03
CA GLY A 88 -3.18 15.86 7.19
C GLY A 88 -2.74 15.19 8.49
N ALA A 89 -3.69 14.94 9.40
CA ALA A 89 -3.44 14.26 10.67
C ALA A 89 -3.30 12.72 10.55
N LYS A 90 -3.60 12.12 9.40
CA LYS A 90 -3.53 10.65 9.22
C LYS A 90 -2.11 10.25 8.87
N THR A 91 -1.54 9.34 9.64
CA THR A 91 -0.25 8.70 9.35
C THR A 91 -0.47 7.23 9.02
N VAL A 92 0.13 6.78 7.91
CA VAL A 92 0.11 5.40 7.46
C VAL A 92 1.55 4.93 7.34
N ILE A 93 1.91 3.88 8.09
CA ILE A 93 3.24 3.27 8.05
C ILE A 93 3.06 1.75 8.06
N LYS A 94 3.43 1.10 6.96
CA LYS A 94 3.29 -0.36 6.82
C LYS A 94 4.11 -1.10 7.87
N GLY A 95 3.46 -2.02 8.56
CA GLY A 95 4.10 -2.89 9.55
C GLY A 95 4.38 -2.22 10.88
N VAL A 96 4.03 -0.94 11.04
CA VAL A 96 4.11 -0.20 12.31
C VAL A 96 2.70 -0.03 12.88
N ARG A 97 2.51 -0.42 14.14
CA ARG A 97 1.23 -0.29 14.84
C ARG A 97 0.96 1.17 15.21
N LYS A 98 -0.31 1.53 15.36
CA LYS A 98 -0.70 2.85 15.88
C LYS A 98 -0.20 3.11 17.31
N THR A 99 -0.02 2.04 18.10
CA THR A 99 0.48 2.07 19.48
C THR A 99 2.01 1.96 19.56
N ALA A 100 2.71 1.85 18.42
CA ALA A 100 4.15 1.77 18.41
C ALA A 100 4.76 3.09 18.93
N VAL A 101 5.84 2.97 19.69
CA VAL A 101 6.59 4.13 20.19
C VAL A 101 7.66 4.46 19.17
N CYS A 102 7.64 5.70 18.66
CA CYS A 102 8.72 6.24 17.84
C CYS A 102 9.92 6.51 18.76
N VAL A 103 11.03 5.82 18.52
CA VAL A 103 12.26 5.96 19.32
C VAL A 103 13.19 7.00 18.70
N GLU A 104 13.31 6.97 17.37
CA GLU A 104 13.99 7.96 16.53
C GLU A 104 13.31 7.98 15.15
N ASP A 105 13.68 8.91 14.28
CA ASP A 105 13.08 8.94 12.94
C ASP A 105 13.35 7.63 12.18
N GLY A 106 12.27 7.02 11.69
CA GLY A 106 12.33 5.73 11.00
C GLY A 106 12.48 4.52 11.93
N VAL A 107 12.56 4.68 13.25
CA VAL A 107 12.71 3.56 14.18
C VAL A 107 11.58 3.50 15.20
N TYR A 108 10.88 2.38 15.18
CA TYR A 108 9.67 2.16 15.96
C TYR A 108 9.80 0.91 16.81
N ARG A 109 9.42 1.01 18.07
CA ARG A 109 9.35 -0.12 18.99
C ARG A 109 7.89 -0.49 19.21
N GLN A 110 7.57 -1.78 19.03
CA GLN A 110 6.21 -2.27 19.16
C GLN A 110 6.15 -3.72 19.62
N GLU A 111 4.98 -4.11 20.10
CA GLU A 111 4.70 -5.50 20.41
C GLU A 111 4.48 -6.35 19.15
N LYS A 112 5.08 -7.54 19.17
CA LYS A 112 4.89 -8.62 18.22
C LYS A 112 4.14 -9.74 18.93
N TRP A 113 2.89 -9.87 18.54
CA TRP A 113 1.99 -10.91 19.02
C TRP A 113 2.18 -12.16 18.16
N PRO A 114 2.40 -13.33 18.75
CA PRO A 114 2.64 -14.55 17.99
C PRO A 114 1.35 -14.99 17.28
N SER A 115 1.46 -15.42 16.03
CA SER A 115 0.36 -16.10 15.34
C SER A 115 0.32 -17.56 15.75
N PHE A 116 -0.83 -18.23 15.65
CA PHE A 116 -0.94 -19.66 15.96
C PHE A 116 0.07 -20.50 15.17
N ARG A 117 0.26 -20.21 13.87
CA ARG A 117 1.30 -20.83 13.04
C ARG A 117 2.72 -20.51 13.54
N GLY A 118 2.94 -19.32 14.08
CA GLY A 118 4.21 -18.93 14.71
C GLY A 118 4.50 -19.76 15.96
N LEU A 119 3.50 -19.95 16.83
CA LEU A 119 3.57 -20.77 18.04
C LEU A 119 3.84 -22.25 17.71
N LEU A 120 3.15 -22.81 16.73
CA LEU A 120 3.41 -24.19 16.29
C LEU A 120 4.85 -24.37 15.76
N ARG A 121 5.43 -23.33 15.13
CA ARG A 121 6.81 -23.36 14.63
C ARG A 121 7.86 -23.13 15.71
N SER A 122 7.53 -22.52 16.85
CA SER A 122 8.47 -22.32 17.96
C SER A 122 8.73 -23.62 18.73
N GLY A 123 7.88 -24.64 18.57
CA GLY A 123 7.95 -25.89 19.34
C GLY A 123 7.38 -25.78 20.76
N LEU A 124 6.88 -24.60 21.13
CA LEU A 124 6.31 -24.29 22.44
C LEU A 124 4.89 -23.71 22.26
N PRO A 125 3.92 -24.51 21.77
CA PRO A 125 2.58 -24.00 21.44
C PRO A 125 1.77 -23.59 22.68
N GLU A 126 2.16 -24.09 23.86
CA GLU A 126 1.57 -23.77 25.17
C GLU A 126 1.99 -22.37 25.66
N GLU A 127 3.05 -21.79 25.10
CA GLU A 127 3.63 -20.52 25.56
C GLU A 127 3.18 -19.34 24.67
N TYR A 128 2.34 -18.45 25.21
CA TYR A 128 1.92 -17.23 24.51
C TYR A 128 2.77 -16.02 24.93
N ILE A 129 3.93 -15.84 24.29
CA ILE A 129 4.87 -14.77 24.63
C ILE A 129 4.69 -13.57 23.67
N VAL A 130 4.39 -12.40 24.23
CA VAL A 130 4.41 -11.13 23.49
C VAL A 130 5.81 -10.54 23.56
N GLU A 131 6.45 -10.39 22.40
CA GLU A 131 7.81 -9.84 22.30
C GLU A 131 7.76 -8.35 21.97
N THR A 132 8.71 -7.59 22.49
CA THR A 132 8.98 -6.24 21.98
C THR A 132 9.98 -6.33 20.82
N VAL A 133 9.63 -5.76 19.67
CA VAL A 133 10.51 -5.71 18.49
C VAL A 133 10.74 -4.27 18.04
N THR A 134 11.93 -4.02 17.51
CA THR A 134 12.31 -2.76 16.88
C THR A 134 12.19 -2.88 15.36
N LYS A 135 11.56 -1.90 14.71
CA LYS A 135 11.39 -1.78 13.26
C LYS A 135 12.24 -0.63 12.78
N HIS A 136 13.12 -0.89 11.82
CA HIS A 136 13.90 0.13 11.13
C HIS A 136 13.35 0.32 9.72
N LEU A 137 12.93 1.55 9.41
CA LEU A 137 12.38 1.95 8.11
C LEU A 137 13.45 2.72 7.34
N THR A 138 14.01 2.10 6.31
CA THR A 138 15.09 2.71 5.52
C THR A 138 14.60 3.81 4.56
N ARG A 139 13.30 3.81 4.22
CA ARG A 139 12.65 4.74 3.27
C ARG A 139 13.34 4.85 1.90
N LYS A 140 14.17 3.87 1.54
CA LYS A 140 14.80 3.78 0.21
C LYS A 140 13.81 3.19 -0.78
N TYR A 141 13.63 3.86 -1.92
CA TYR A 141 12.73 3.42 -2.98
C TYR A 141 13.51 2.70 -4.09
N TYR A 142 13.17 1.43 -4.33
CA TYR A 142 13.89 0.53 -5.26
C TYR A 142 13.03 0.04 -6.43
N LYS A 143 11.93 0.73 -6.74
CA LYS A 143 10.97 0.31 -7.79
C LYS A 143 10.90 1.31 -8.95
N GLY A 144 11.97 2.07 -9.13
CA GLY A 144 12.08 3.16 -10.10
C GLY A 144 13.05 4.22 -9.63
N ASP A 145 13.37 5.13 -10.53
CA ASP A 145 14.28 6.24 -10.28
C ASP A 145 13.50 7.43 -9.74
N VAL A 146 13.83 7.85 -8.52
CA VAL A 146 13.21 9.02 -7.89
C VAL A 146 13.94 10.27 -8.39
N THR A 147 13.23 11.15 -9.09
CA THR A 147 13.76 12.43 -9.57
C THR A 147 13.95 13.42 -8.40
N PRO A 148 14.71 14.52 -8.58
CA PRO A 148 14.80 15.58 -7.58
C PRO A 148 13.44 16.22 -7.20
N SER A 149 12.45 16.14 -8.09
CA SER A 149 11.07 16.59 -7.82
C SER A 149 10.23 15.59 -7.04
N GLY A 150 10.77 14.40 -6.72
CA GLY A 150 10.06 13.32 -6.03
C GLY A 150 9.18 12.46 -6.95
N VAL A 151 9.22 12.67 -8.27
CA VAL A 151 8.52 11.82 -9.24
C VAL A 151 9.28 10.52 -9.42
N VAL A 152 8.58 9.40 -9.42
CA VAL A 152 9.17 8.08 -9.70
C VAL A 152 9.07 7.78 -11.19
N ARG A 153 10.21 7.56 -11.85
CA ARG A 153 10.27 7.02 -13.22
C ARG A 153 10.43 5.51 -13.17
N PRO A 154 9.68 4.73 -13.96
CA PRO A 154 9.87 3.28 -14.00
C PRO A 154 11.26 2.97 -14.59
N TYR A 155 11.83 1.83 -14.19
CA TYR A 155 13.00 1.29 -14.89
C TYR A 155 12.61 0.97 -16.34
N VAL A 156 13.46 1.38 -17.26
CA VAL A 156 13.33 1.06 -18.69
C VAL A 156 14.33 -0.06 -18.97
N PHE A 157 13.86 -1.18 -19.50
CA PHE A 157 14.74 -2.21 -20.01
C PHE A 157 15.36 -1.70 -21.32
N ASP A 158 16.68 -1.84 -21.46
CA ASP A 158 17.35 -1.57 -22.74
C ASP A 158 16.88 -2.63 -23.74
N GLU A 159 16.15 -2.24 -24.79
CA GLU A 159 15.62 -3.14 -25.82
C GLU A 159 16.72 -3.61 -26.79
N GLN A 160 17.95 -3.81 -26.31
CA GLN A 160 19.02 -4.41 -27.11
C GLN A 160 18.81 -5.94 -27.17
N LEU A 161 18.11 -6.36 -28.22
CA LEU A 161 18.13 -7.71 -28.79
C LEU A 161 18.44 -7.62 -30.29
#